data_AF-A0A0F4IE52-F1
#
_entry.id   AF-A0A0F4IE52-F1
#
_cell.length_a   1.000
_cell.length_b   1.000
_cell.length_c   1.000
_cell.angle_alpha   90.00
_cell.angle_beta   90.00
_cell.angle_gamma   90.00
#
_symmetry.space_group_name_H-M   'P 1'
#
loop_
_entity.id
_entity.type
_entity.pdbx_description
1 polymer ?
#
loop_
_entity_poly.entity_id
_entity_poly.type
_entity_poly.pdbx_seq_one_letter_code
_entity_poly.pdbx_strand_id
1 'polypeptide(L)'
;MVVLYGDPAGVMSLRPLLPALLSTLLLAPAPAYAAAGGPGDGIETARTTRQLAPGIRLESYDRLEADRWLRIDELVADLDPPTGVRAEYLGTGGGPVTLPEAAARYRPGPGRRVVAAVNGDFFDIRATGAPLGPGVGSGRLLHSASPGPGGGAAVGFGPDGAGRLLRLGLDGTVTLPGGRVHPLAGYNAAKPPAEGFAVYTADWGGKRLPALGPGPAVELRDGRVVSAGPAPAARPAPGTTLLTARGPGPAAALAALRPGDEVTVTARPLPASGPAPVTALG
;
A
#
# COMPACT_ATOMS: atom_id res chain seq x y z
N MET A 1 -5.23 2.82 1.83
CA MET A 1 -4.53 3.83 2.67
C MET A 1 -5.46 4.26 3.78
N VAL A 2 -4.97 4.52 4.99
CA VAL A 2 -5.75 5.12 6.09
C VAL A 2 -5.20 6.50 6.43
N VAL A 3 -6.09 7.45 6.71
CA VAL A 3 -5.73 8.78 7.19
C VAL A 3 -6.09 8.88 8.66
N LEU A 4 -5.08 9.24 9.44
CA LEU A 4 -5.13 9.33 10.89
C LEU A 4 -5.04 10.77 11.32
N TYR A 5 -5.67 11.07 12.45
CA TYR A 5 -5.54 12.33 13.16
C TYR A 5 -5.13 12.05 14.60
N GLY A 6 -4.08 12.71 15.08
CA GLY A 6 -3.74 12.79 16.50
C GLY A 6 -3.84 14.24 16.97
N ASP A 7 -4.34 14.46 18.19
CA ASP A 7 -4.48 15.80 18.76
C ASP A 7 -3.09 16.37 19.09
N PRO A 8 -2.61 17.44 18.44
CA PRO A 8 -1.21 17.87 18.57
C PRO A 8 -0.82 18.41 19.96
N ALA A 9 -1.78 18.71 20.83
CA ALA A 9 -1.63 18.89 22.27
C ALA A 9 -3.05 19.05 22.84
N GLY A 10 -3.30 18.68 24.10
CA GLY A 10 -4.61 18.81 24.75
C GLY A 10 -5.07 20.27 24.89
N VAL A 11 -5.49 20.88 23.79
CA VAL A 11 -6.04 22.23 23.76
C VAL A 11 -7.55 22.10 23.81
N MET A 12 -8.09 22.54 24.95
CA MET A 12 -9.53 22.65 25.22
C MET A 12 -10.28 23.23 24.02
N SER A 13 -11.38 22.55 23.68
CA SER A 13 -12.42 23.03 22.79
C SER A 13 -12.84 24.45 23.17
N LEU A 14 -12.47 25.44 22.33
CA LEU A 14 -13.18 26.71 22.26
C LEU A 14 -14.23 26.59 21.15
N ARG A 15 -15.50 26.58 21.55
CA ARG A 15 -16.65 26.73 20.65
C ARG A 15 -16.53 28.07 19.90
N PRO A 16 -16.58 28.10 18.56
CA PRO A 16 -16.79 29.36 17.85
C PRO A 16 -18.29 29.72 17.90
N LEU A 17 -18.58 30.91 18.42
CA LEU A 17 -19.88 31.59 18.29
C LEU A 17 -20.08 31.97 16.82
N LEU A 18 -21.20 31.54 16.22
CA LEU A 18 -21.67 32.02 14.91
C LEU A 18 -22.13 33.48 15.02
N PRO A 19 -21.79 34.35 14.05
CA PRO A 19 -22.70 35.37 13.57
C PRO A 19 -23.33 34.91 12.25
N ALA A 20 -24.67 34.84 12.23
CA ALA A 20 -25.44 34.66 11.01
C ALA A 20 -25.44 35.96 10.19
N LEU A 21 -25.08 35.86 8.91
CA LEU A 21 -25.29 36.91 7.92
C LEU A 21 -26.01 36.30 6.72
N LEU A 22 -27.29 36.66 6.59
CA LEU A 22 -28.16 36.34 5.47
C LEU A 22 -27.91 37.37 4.35
N SER A 23 -27.69 36.94 3.11
CA SER A 23 -27.73 37.82 1.94
C SER A 23 -28.29 37.03 0.75
N THR A 24 -29.50 37.40 0.33
CA THR A 24 -30.19 36.94 -0.87
C THR A 24 -29.75 37.77 -2.07
N LEU A 25 -29.32 37.11 -3.16
CA LEU A 25 -29.18 37.74 -4.47
C LEU A 25 -29.84 36.85 -5.55
N LEU A 26 -30.70 37.45 -6.37
CA LEU A 26 -31.46 36.79 -7.44
C LEU A 26 -30.58 36.45 -8.66
N LEU A 27 -30.87 35.29 -9.27
CA LEU A 27 -30.33 34.82 -10.55
C LEU A 27 -30.98 35.52 -11.76
N ALA A 28 -30.21 35.73 -12.82
CA ALA A 28 -30.70 35.77 -14.21
C ALA A 28 -29.81 34.86 -15.08
N PRO A 29 -30.37 34.00 -15.97
CA PRO A 29 -29.56 33.15 -16.83
C PRO A 29 -29.20 33.86 -18.15
N ALA A 30 -27.95 33.69 -18.60
CA ALA A 30 -27.52 34.01 -19.96
C ALA A 30 -27.30 32.70 -20.75
N PRO A 31 -27.53 32.67 -22.08
CA PRO A 31 -27.50 31.43 -22.86
C PRO A 31 -26.07 30.92 -23.06
N ALA A 32 -25.92 29.60 -23.01
CA ALA A 32 -24.67 28.89 -23.22
C ALA A 32 -24.37 28.69 -24.71
N TYR A 33 -23.14 29.00 -25.13
CA TYR A 33 -22.54 28.42 -26.34
C TYR A 33 -21.75 27.19 -25.94
N ALA A 34 -22.14 26.03 -26.48
CA ALA A 34 -21.46 24.76 -26.26
C ALA A 34 -20.26 24.63 -27.19
N ALA A 35 -19.06 24.49 -26.62
CA ALA A 35 -17.92 23.86 -27.27
C ALA A 35 -17.69 22.51 -26.56
N ALA A 36 -17.77 21.41 -27.31
CA ALA A 36 -17.40 20.10 -26.80
C ALA A 36 -15.87 20.06 -26.64
N GLY A 37 -15.41 19.98 -25.40
CA GLY A 37 -14.01 20.11 -25.05
C GLY A 37 -13.33 18.80 -24.63
N GLY A 38 -12.00 18.78 -24.70
CA GLY A 38 -11.13 17.63 -24.43
C GLY A 38 -11.02 17.26 -22.94
N PRO A 39 -10.14 16.31 -22.56
CA PRO A 39 -9.92 15.93 -21.17
C PRO A 39 -9.44 17.15 -20.35
N GLY A 40 -10.35 17.73 -19.58
CA GLY A 40 -10.16 19.00 -18.86
C GLY A 40 -11.33 19.98 -18.98
N ASP A 41 -12.19 19.82 -19.99
CA ASP A 41 -13.22 20.83 -20.33
C ASP A 41 -14.62 20.55 -19.75
N GLY A 42 -14.76 19.51 -18.95
CA GLY A 42 -15.97 19.26 -18.18
C GLY A 42 -16.31 20.40 -17.21
N ILE A 43 -17.61 20.63 -17.02
CA ILE A 43 -18.14 21.66 -16.13
C ILE A 43 -18.36 21.04 -14.75
N GLU A 44 -17.66 21.56 -13.74
CA GLU A 44 -17.94 21.24 -12.35
C GLU A 44 -19.23 21.95 -11.89
N THR A 45 -20.09 21.23 -11.16
CA THR A 45 -21.31 21.77 -10.54
C THR A 45 -21.00 22.39 -9.18
N ALA A 46 -22.03 22.66 -8.37
CA ALA A 46 -21.84 23.17 -7.02
C ALA A 46 -21.03 22.17 -6.17
N ARG A 47 -19.92 22.67 -5.62
CA ARG A 47 -19.08 21.95 -4.67
C ARG A 47 -19.63 22.07 -3.25
N THR A 48 -19.65 20.96 -2.54
CA THR A 48 -19.94 20.90 -1.10
C THR A 48 -18.66 20.56 -0.35
N THR A 49 -18.44 21.17 0.82
CA THR A 49 -17.28 20.89 1.68
C THR A 49 -17.77 20.46 3.06
N ARG A 50 -17.21 19.38 3.59
CA ARG A 50 -17.46 18.89 4.95
C ARG A 50 -16.15 18.72 5.70
N GLN A 51 -15.95 19.49 6.77
CA GLN A 51 -14.82 19.29 7.68
C GLN A 51 -14.98 17.97 8.45
N LEU A 52 -13.97 17.09 8.39
CA LEU A 52 -14.00 15.79 9.08
C LEU A 52 -13.20 15.81 10.39
N ALA A 53 -12.06 16.49 10.39
CA ALA A 53 -11.19 16.73 11.54
C ALA A 53 -10.29 17.94 11.23
N PRO A 54 -9.59 18.56 12.19
CA PRO A 54 -8.59 19.58 11.87
C PRO A 54 -7.59 19.08 10.82
N GLY A 55 -7.36 19.88 9.77
CA GLY A 55 -6.52 19.49 8.63
C GLY A 55 -7.12 18.46 7.67
N ILE A 56 -8.35 17.97 7.88
CA ILE A 56 -9.00 16.95 7.02
C ILE A 56 -10.41 17.38 6.62
N ARG A 57 -10.67 17.48 5.32
CA ARG A 57 -11.98 17.82 4.75
C ARG A 57 -12.35 16.90 3.59
N LEU A 58 -13.64 16.70 3.39
CA LEU A 58 -14.20 16.02 2.23
C LEU A 58 -14.85 17.07 1.33
N GLU A 59 -14.49 17.09 0.06
CA GLU A 59 -15.14 17.89 -0.97
C GLU A 59 -15.91 16.97 -1.92
N SER A 60 -17.17 17.31 -2.21
CA SER A 60 -18.00 16.51 -3.11
C SER A 60 -18.67 17.40 -4.14
N TYR A 61 -18.58 17.01 -5.40
CA TYR A 61 -19.16 17.75 -6.54
C TYR A 61 -19.48 16.79 -7.69
N ASP A 62 -20.33 17.23 -8.63
CA ASP A 62 -20.49 16.54 -9.92
C ASP A 62 -19.70 17.27 -11.01
N ARG A 63 -19.25 16.52 -12.00
CA ARG A 63 -18.62 17.05 -13.20
C ARG A 63 -19.33 16.51 -14.43
N LEU A 64 -19.87 17.42 -15.24
CA LEU A 64 -20.43 17.10 -16.55
C LEU A 64 -19.30 17.11 -17.58
N GLU A 65 -18.93 15.93 -18.05
CA GLU A 65 -18.06 15.76 -19.21
C GLU A 65 -18.89 15.68 -20.49
N ALA A 66 -18.23 15.68 -21.66
CA ALA A 66 -18.90 15.64 -22.96
C ALA A 66 -19.85 14.44 -23.14
N ASP A 67 -19.58 13.31 -22.48
CA ASP A 67 -20.30 12.05 -22.66
C ASP A 67 -20.88 11.45 -21.37
N ARG A 68 -20.64 12.06 -20.20
CA ARG A 68 -21.02 11.46 -18.91
C ARG A 68 -21.08 12.47 -17.76
N TRP A 69 -21.78 12.07 -16.71
CA TRP A 69 -21.70 12.69 -15.40
C TRP A 69 -20.74 11.91 -14.50
N LEU A 70 -19.89 12.62 -13.77
CA LEU A 70 -18.99 12.06 -12.77
C LEU A 70 -19.35 12.62 -11.39
N ARG A 71 -19.57 11.76 -10.40
CA ARG A 71 -19.55 12.14 -8.98
C ARG A 71 -18.12 12.05 -8.48
N ILE A 72 -17.58 13.14 -7.97
CA ILE A 72 -16.24 13.22 -7.40
C ILE A 72 -16.33 13.46 -5.89
N ASP A 73 -15.56 12.69 -5.14
CA ASP A 73 -15.35 12.82 -3.69
C ASP A 73 -13.84 12.94 -3.42
N GLU A 74 -13.40 14.11 -2.96
CA GLU A 74 -12.00 14.43 -2.68
C GLU A 74 -11.76 14.51 -1.17
N LEU A 75 -10.91 13.62 -0.67
CA LEU A 75 -10.40 13.72 0.70
C LEU A 75 -9.13 14.58 0.70
N VAL A 76 -9.23 15.80 1.24
CA VAL A 76 -8.10 16.72 1.37
C VAL A 76 -7.56 16.63 2.78
N ALA A 77 -6.29 16.28 2.92
CA ALA A 77 -5.59 16.07 4.19
C ALA A 77 -4.27 16.86 4.20
N ASP A 78 -4.15 17.78 5.15
CA ASP A 78 -2.94 18.56 5.41
C ASP A 78 -1.99 17.73 6.29
N LEU A 79 -0.97 17.15 5.65
CA LEU A 79 -0.01 16.25 6.30
C LEU A 79 1.16 16.99 6.95
N ASP A 80 1.27 18.30 6.72
CA ASP A 80 2.40 19.09 7.20
C ASP A 80 2.35 19.23 8.73
N PRO A 81 3.48 19.12 9.44
CA PRO A 81 3.53 19.49 10.84
C PRO A 81 3.07 20.95 11.04
N PRO A 82 2.31 21.28 12.10
CA PRO A 82 2.02 20.46 13.29
C PRO A 82 0.62 19.81 13.29
N THR A 83 -0.04 19.59 12.14
CA THR A 83 -1.47 19.18 12.10
C THR A 83 -1.81 17.88 12.83
N GLY A 84 -0.81 17.00 13.04
CA GLY A 84 -1.03 15.66 13.60
C GLY A 84 -1.68 14.68 12.64
N VAL A 85 -1.90 15.06 11.37
CA VAL A 85 -2.48 14.20 10.34
C VAL A 85 -1.40 13.33 9.72
N ARG A 86 -1.69 12.04 9.50
CA ARG A 86 -0.77 11.09 8.86
C ARG A 86 -1.51 10.16 7.92
N ALA A 87 -0.88 9.81 6.80
CA ALA A 87 -1.29 8.67 5.98
C ALA A 87 -0.53 7.41 6.45
N GLU A 88 -1.18 6.24 6.51
CA GLU A 88 -0.56 4.96 6.88
C GLU A 88 -1.08 3.80 6.03
N TYR A 89 -0.21 2.83 5.74
CA TYR A 89 -0.57 1.65 4.97
C TYR A 89 -1.65 0.85 5.70
N LEU A 90 -2.77 0.65 5.01
CA LEU A 90 -3.88 -0.15 5.49
C LEU A 90 -3.87 -1.51 4.78
N GLY A 91 -3.21 -2.48 5.41
CA GLY A 91 -3.22 -3.86 4.96
C GLY A 91 -4.49 -4.59 5.39
N THR A 92 -4.88 -5.61 4.63
CA THR A 92 -6.08 -6.41 4.92
C THR A 92 -5.82 -7.59 5.86
N GLY A 93 -4.54 -7.94 6.07
CA GLY A 93 -4.12 -8.95 7.04
C GLY A 93 -4.59 -10.38 6.74
N GLY A 94 -5.02 -10.71 5.52
CA GLY A 94 -5.76 -11.97 5.34
C GLY A 94 -6.17 -12.38 3.94
N GLY A 95 -5.98 -11.53 2.93
CA GLY A 95 -6.77 -11.57 1.70
C GLY A 95 -7.78 -10.43 1.64
N PRO A 96 -8.73 -10.45 0.69
CA PRO A 96 -9.60 -9.32 0.43
C PRO A 96 -10.62 -9.13 1.56
N VAL A 97 -10.78 -7.88 2.01
CA VAL A 97 -11.83 -7.43 2.94
C VAL A 97 -12.38 -6.10 2.44
N THR A 98 -13.57 -5.71 2.88
CA THR A 98 -14.11 -4.39 2.54
C THR A 98 -13.29 -3.28 3.22
N LEU A 99 -13.23 -2.09 2.61
CA LEU A 99 -12.50 -0.96 3.17
C LEU A 99 -13.01 -0.54 4.56
N PRO A 100 -14.34 -0.50 4.84
CA PRO A 100 -14.84 -0.25 6.18
C PRO A 100 -14.39 -1.30 7.21
N GLU A 101 -14.39 -2.59 6.83
CA GLU A 101 -13.89 -3.64 7.72
C GLU A 101 -12.39 -3.50 8.01
N ALA A 102 -11.58 -3.20 7.00
CA ALA A 102 -10.15 -2.96 7.17
C ALA A 102 -9.92 -1.77 8.12
N ALA A 103 -10.62 -0.66 7.90
CA ALA A 103 -10.51 0.54 8.75
C ALA A 103 -10.93 0.26 10.20
N ALA A 104 -11.99 -0.51 10.43
CA ALA A 104 -12.45 -0.88 11.78
C ALA A 104 -11.46 -1.80 12.52
N ARG A 105 -10.72 -2.64 11.78
CA ARG A 105 -9.67 -3.52 12.35
C ARG A 105 -8.36 -2.78 12.59
N TYR A 106 -8.16 -1.62 11.97
CA TYR A 106 -6.94 -0.85 12.12
C TYR A 106 -6.74 -0.38 13.56
N ARG A 107 -5.48 -0.35 13.99
CA ARG A 107 -5.08 0.07 15.35
C ARG A 107 -4.07 1.21 15.21
N PRO A 108 -4.51 2.48 15.25
CA PRO A 108 -3.65 3.62 14.97
C PRO A 108 -2.63 3.95 16.09
N GLY A 109 -2.77 3.29 17.25
CA GLY A 109 -1.97 3.57 18.44
C GLY A 109 -2.57 4.66 19.34
N PRO A 110 -1.95 4.91 20.51
CA PRO A 110 -2.45 5.87 21.50
C PRO A 110 -2.59 7.29 20.93
N GLY A 111 -3.66 7.98 21.32
CA GLY A 111 -3.89 9.39 20.95
C GLY A 111 -4.25 9.64 19.50
N ARG A 112 -4.43 8.58 18.69
CA ARG A 112 -4.68 8.67 17.24
C ARG A 112 -6.00 7.99 16.90
N ARG A 113 -6.70 8.50 15.90
CA ARG A 113 -7.93 7.90 15.37
C ARG A 113 -7.91 7.82 13.86
N VAL A 114 -8.59 6.82 13.32
CA VAL A 114 -8.91 6.74 11.89
C VAL A 114 -10.00 7.76 11.58
N VAL A 115 -9.74 8.65 10.62
CA VAL A 115 -10.73 9.65 10.16
C VAL A 115 -11.30 9.26 8.81
N ALA A 116 -10.47 8.71 7.93
CA ALA A 116 -10.88 8.27 6.62
C ALA A 116 -9.98 7.12 6.13
N ALA A 117 -10.47 6.36 5.17
CA ALA A 117 -9.69 5.38 4.44
C ALA A 117 -10.10 5.44 2.96
N VAL A 118 -9.14 5.20 2.07
CA VAL A 118 -9.35 5.12 0.63
C VAL A 118 -8.72 3.84 0.09
N ASN A 119 -9.32 3.28 -0.97
CA ASN A 119 -8.68 2.19 -1.69
C ASN A 119 -7.36 2.66 -2.32
N GLY A 120 -6.52 1.69 -2.66
CA GLY A 120 -5.16 1.93 -3.09
C GLY A 120 -4.85 1.27 -4.42
N ASP A 121 -3.79 0.47 -4.43
CA ASP A 121 -3.35 -0.29 -5.58
C ASP A 121 -4.31 -1.43 -5.96
N PHE A 122 -4.09 -1.95 -7.16
CA PHE A 122 -4.62 -3.20 -7.67
C PHE A 122 -4.19 -4.41 -6.83
N PHE A 123 -4.95 -5.48 -6.98
CA PHE A 123 -4.68 -6.76 -6.36
C PHE A 123 -5.05 -7.88 -7.34
N ASP A 124 -4.46 -9.05 -7.14
CA ASP A 124 -4.71 -10.21 -7.98
C ASP A 124 -6.10 -10.82 -7.68
N ILE A 125 -7.12 -10.27 -8.33
CA ILE A 125 -8.51 -10.72 -8.16
C ILE A 125 -8.77 -12.14 -8.66
N ARG A 126 -7.86 -12.70 -9.48
CA ARG A 126 -8.08 -13.98 -10.17
C ARG A 126 -7.56 -15.18 -9.40
N ALA A 127 -6.55 -15.01 -8.53
CA ALA A 127 -5.99 -16.14 -7.79
C ALA A 127 -5.81 -15.85 -6.30
N THR A 128 -4.91 -14.93 -5.95
CA THR A 128 -4.40 -14.80 -4.58
C THR A 128 -5.12 -13.75 -3.73
N GLY A 129 -5.72 -12.74 -4.37
CA GLY A 129 -6.21 -11.54 -3.71
C GLY A 129 -5.12 -10.69 -3.07
N ALA A 130 -3.83 -10.94 -3.39
CA ALA A 130 -2.70 -10.18 -2.86
C ALA A 130 -2.44 -8.91 -3.69
N PRO A 131 -1.88 -7.84 -3.08
CA PRO A 131 -1.48 -6.61 -3.78
C PRO A 131 -0.52 -6.89 -4.95
N LEU A 132 -0.64 -6.12 -6.04
CA LEU A 132 0.17 -6.33 -7.23
C LEU A 132 1.44 -5.49 -7.24
N GLY A 133 1.39 -4.23 -6.87
CA GLY A 133 2.58 -3.39 -6.78
C GLY A 133 3.18 -3.36 -5.37
N PRO A 134 4.12 -2.45 -5.09
CA PRO A 134 4.89 -2.45 -3.85
C PRO A 134 4.13 -1.84 -2.66
N GLY A 135 4.29 -2.44 -1.49
CA GLY A 135 3.72 -1.95 -0.24
C GLY A 135 4.77 -1.72 0.82
N VAL A 136 4.76 -0.55 1.43
CA VAL A 136 5.62 -0.19 2.56
C VAL A 136 4.76 0.25 3.73
N GLY A 137 5.03 -0.29 4.92
CA GLY A 137 4.36 0.12 6.16
C GLY A 137 5.37 0.24 7.28
N SER A 138 5.34 1.35 8.02
CA SER A 138 6.32 1.65 9.08
C SER A 138 7.78 1.52 8.60
N GLY A 139 8.06 1.95 7.37
CA GLY A 139 9.39 1.89 6.73
C GLY A 139 9.83 0.49 6.27
N ARG A 140 9.04 -0.55 6.53
CA ARG A 140 9.33 -1.93 6.14
C ARG A 140 8.64 -2.28 4.82
N LEU A 141 9.36 -2.97 3.93
CA LEU A 141 8.75 -3.58 2.75
C LEU A 141 7.81 -4.70 3.22
N LEU A 142 6.54 -4.59 2.86
CA LEU A 142 5.51 -5.60 3.11
C LEU A 142 5.41 -6.55 1.92
N HIS A 143 5.47 -6.01 0.71
CA HIS A 143 5.50 -6.79 -0.53
C HIS A 143 6.18 -5.98 -1.64
N SER A 144 6.91 -6.67 -2.51
CA SER A 144 7.54 -6.12 -3.70
C SER A 144 6.57 -6.13 -4.88
N ALA A 145 6.76 -5.22 -5.82
CA ALA A 145 6.00 -5.21 -7.06
C ALA A 145 6.09 -6.55 -7.80
N SER A 146 4.94 -7.04 -8.25
CA SER A 146 4.83 -8.16 -9.17
C SER A 146 5.40 -7.77 -10.54
N PRO A 147 6.01 -8.71 -11.29
CA PRO A 147 6.46 -8.43 -12.64
C PRO A 147 5.31 -7.99 -13.56
N GLY A 148 5.53 -6.94 -14.35
CA GLY A 148 4.58 -6.48 -15.37
C GLY A 148 4.63 -4.97 -15.63
N PRO A 149 3.82 -4.49 -16.61
CA PRO A 149 3.67 -3.06 -16.91
C PRO A 149 3.16 -2.31 -15.68
N GLY A 150 3.71 -1.12 -15.41
CA GLY A 150 3.37 -0.33 -14.21
C GLY A 150 4.07 -0.80 -12.92
N GLY A 151 4.87 -1.88 -12.98
CA GLY A 151 5.60 -2.42 -11.85
C GLY A 151 6.44 -1.36 -11.12
N GLY A 152 6.12 -1.18 -9.85
CA GLY A 152 6.86 -0.34 -8.92
C GLY A 152 6.40 1.11 -8.84
N ALA A 153 5.51 1.60 -9.71
CA ALA A 153 4.93 2.94 -9.51
C ALA A 153 4.17 2.98 -8.19
N ALA A 154 4.33 4.05 -7.40
CA ALA A 154 3.75 4.14 -6.07
C ALA A 154 3.48 5.58 -5.65
N VAL A 155 2.56 5.74 -4.70
CA VAL A 155 2.41 6.92 -3.86
C VAL A 155 3.05 6.61 -2.51
N GLY A 156 3.99 7.45 -2.07
CA GLY A 156 4.69 7.28 -0.81
C GLY A 156 4.70 8.54 0.03
N PHE A 157 4.80 8.37 1.34
CA PHE A 157 4.85 9.46 2.31
C PHE A 157 6.10 9.32 3.18
N GLY A 158 6.88 10.40 3.26
CA GLY A 158 8.09 10.50 4.07
C GLY A 158 7.79 10.65 5.58
N PRO A 159 8.83 10.60 6.43
CA PRO A 159 8.69 10.82 7.87
C PRO A 159 8.24 12.25 8.22
N ASP A 160 8.48 13.21 7.32
CA ASP A 160 8.06 14.60 7.37
C ASP A 160 6.61 14.83 6.91
N GLY A 161 5.92 13.80 6.39
CA GLY A 161 4.56 13.89 5.87
C GLY A 161 4.48 14.23 4.38
N ALA A 162 5.61 14.54 3.73
CA ALA A 162 5.63 14.89 2.31
C ALA A 162 5.21 13.69 1.44
N GLY A 163 4.14 13.88 0.67
CA GLY A 163 3.64 12.92 -0.31
C GLY A 163 4.40 13.04 -1.64
N ARG A 164 4.66 11.91 -2.30
CA ARG A 164 5.31 11.89 -3.61
C ARG A 164 4.84 10.72 -4.46
N LEU A 165 4.85 10.95 -5.78
CA LEU A 165 4.83 9.88 -6.78
C LEU A 165 6.26 9.39 -6.98
N LEU A 166 6.46 8.08 -6.90
CA LEU A 166 7.78 7.48 -7.00
C LEU A 166 7.74 6.10 -7.65
N ARG A 167 8.91 5.55 -7.93
CA ARG A 167 9.07 4.12 -8.21
C ARG A 167 9.79 3.43 -7.07
N LEU A 168 9.28 2.29 -6.64
CA LEU A 168 9.83 1.43 -5.60
C LEU A 168 10.21 0.07 -6.20
N GLY A 169 11.48 -0.29 -6.06
CA GLY A 169 12.01 -1.62 -6.29
C GLY A 169 12.18 -2.40 -4.98
N LEU A 170 12.74 -3.60 -5.13
CA LEU A 170 13.22 -4.46 -4.05
C LEU A 170 14.75 -4.40 -4.02
N ASP A 171 15.31 -3.97 -2.90
CA ASP A 171 16.72 -4.25 -2.56
C ASP A 171 16.73 -5.39 -1.55
N GLY A 172 17.23 -6.55 -1.95
CA GLY A 172 17.20 -7.73 -1.10
C GLY A 172 18.18 -8.80 -1.55
N THR A 173 18.58 -9.62 -0.59
CA THR A 173 19.54 -10.70 -0.80
C THR A 173 19.13 -11.95 -0.05
N VAL A 174 19.61 -13.10 -0.54
CA VAL A 174 19.61 -14.39 0.15
C VAL A 174 21.06 -14.84 0.28
N THR A 175 21.55 -14.95 1.50
CA THR A 175 22.88 -15.48 1.81
C THR A 175 22.73 -16.93 2.25
N LEU A 176 23.27 -17.86 1.47
CA LEU A 176 23.26 -19.29 1.70
C LEU A 176 24.47 -19.74 2.54
N PRO A 177 24.49 -21.01 3.03
CA PRO A 177 25.65 -21.56 3.72
C PRO A 177 26.96 -21.36 2.94
N GLY A 178 28.04 -21.08 3.68
CA GLY A 178 29.33 -20.73 3.08
C GLY A 178 29.43 -19.29 2.56
N GLY A 179 28.44 -18.42 2.86
CA GLY A 179 28.50 -16.98 2.57
C GLY A 179 28.14 -16.60 1.14
N ARG A 180 27.57 -17.53 0.36
CA ARG A 180 27.17 -17.26 -1.03
C ARG A 180 25.95 -16.35 -1.06
N VAL A 181 26.10 -15.17 -1.64
CA VAL A 181 25.03 -14.17 -1.74
C VAL A 181 24.35 -14.23 -3.10
N HIS A 182 23.02 -14.26 -3.10
CA HIS A 182 22.17 -14.19 -4.28
C HIS A 182 21.21 -13.01 -4.16
N PRO A 183 20.86 -12.33 -5.27
CA PRO A 183 19.82 -11.31 -5.24
C PRO A 183 18.46 -11.93 -4.95
N LEU A 184 17.64 -11.24 -4.17
CA LEU A 184 16.24 -11.60 -3.93
C LEU A 184 15.38 -11.00 -5.06
N ALA A 185 14.67 -11.86 -5.78
CA ALA A 185 13.87 -11.47 -6.95
C ALA A 185 12.39 -11.16 -6.60
N GLY A 186 11.93 -11.54 -5.42
CA GLY A 186 10.57 -11.23 -4.97
C GLY A 186 10.38 -11.40 -3.48
N TYR A 187 9.52 -10.56 -2.89
CA TYR A 187 9.19 -10.58 -1.48
C TYR A 187 7.67 -10.40 -1.33
N ASN A 188 6.96 -11.41 -0.85
CA ASN A 188 5.49 -11.43 -0.75
C ASN A 188 4.78 -10.97 -2.04
N ALA A 189 5.36 -11.22 -3.21
CA ALA A 189 4.79 -10.78 -4.49
C ALA A 189 3.60 -11.67 -4.90
N ALA A 190 2.50 -11.06 -5.35
CA ALA A 190 1.33 -11.77 -5.85
C ALA A 190 1.65 -12.69 -7.03
N LYS A 191 2.56 -12.25 -7.91
CA LYS A 191 3.10 -13.05 -9.01
C LYS A 191 4.56 -13.37 -8.73
N PRO A 192 4.94 -14.64 -8.56
CA PRO A 192 6.34 -14.98 -8.33
C PRO A 192 7.20 -14.61 -9.55
N PRO A 193 8.48 -14.25 -9.35
CA PRO A 193 9.39 -13.97 -10.45
C PRO A 193 9.57 -15.20 -11.34
N ALA A 194 10.01 -14.98 -12.58
CA ALA A 194 10.29 -16.09 -13.50
C ALA A 194 11.51 -16.91 -13.06
N GLU A 195 12.50 -16.24 -12.46
CA GLU A 195 13.76 -16.82 -11.98
C GLU A 195 14.22 -16.16 -10.68
N GLY A 196 15.16 -16.80 -9.99
CA GLY A 196 15.76 -16.27 -8.75
C GLY A 196 15.06 -16.77 -7.50
N PHE A 197 15.53 -16.27 -6.35
CA PHE A 197 14.92 -16.55 -5.05
C PHE A 197 13.74 -15.63 -4.78
N ALA A 198 12.69 -16.18 -4.18
CA ALA A 198 11.54 -15.41 -3.70
C ALA A 198 11.14 -15.85 -2.30
N VAL A 199 10.67 -14.89 -1.51
CA VAL A 199 10.34 -15.08 -0.10
C VAL A 199 8.88 -14.76 0.17
N TYR A 200 8.24 -15.59 1.00
CA TYR A 200 6.91 -15.33 1.56
C TYR A 200 6.98 -15.37 3.09
N THR A 201 6.23 -14.50 3.76
CA THR A 201 6.24 -14.33 5.22
C THR A 201 4.82 -14.23 5.76
N ALA A 202 4.68 -14.09 7.08
CA ALA A 202 3.41 -13.81 7.73
C ALA A 202 2.77 -12.47 7.30
N ASP A 203 3.54 -11.56 6.69
CA ASP A 203 3.03 -10.29 6.16
C ASP A 203 2.33 -10.45 4.79
N TRP A 204 2.27 -11.67 4.24
CA TRP A 204 1.60 -11.97 2.97
C TRP A 204 0.17 -11.40 2.92
N GLY A 205 -0.13 -10.55 1.94
CA GLY A 205 -1.41 -9.84 1.86
C GLY A 205 -2.61 -10.65 1.30
N GLY A 206 -2.37 -11.82 0.71
CA GLY A 206 -3.40 -12.62 0.03
C GLY A 206 -4.09 -13.67 0.91
N LYS A 207 -5.13 -14.29 0.36
CA LYS A 207 -5.90 -15.39 0.97
C LYS A 207 -5.18 -16.74 0.90
N ARG A 208 -4.34 -16.90 -0.12
CA ARG A 208 -3.52 -18.08 -0.40
C ARG A 208 -2.27 -17.66 -1.16
N LEU A 209 -1.17 -18.40 -1.02
CA LEU A 209 0.04 -18.20 -1.81
C LEU A 209 -0.22 -18.49 -3.30
N PRO A 210 0.54 -17.86 -4.21
CA PRO A 210 0.48 -18.18 -5.63
C PRO A 210 1.05 -19.58 -5.89
N ALA A 211 0.84 -20.11 -7.09
CA ALA A 211 1.52 -21.33 -7.51
C ALA A 211 3.02 -21.05 -7.61
N LEU A 212 3.83 -21.65 -6.73
CA LEU A 212 5.27 -21.38 -6.62
C LEU A 212 6.09 -22.14 -7.66
N GLY A 213 5.47 -23.09 -8.37
CA GLY A 213 6.13 -23.91 -9.39
C GLY A 213 6.65 -25.24 -8.81
N PRO A 214 7.38 -26.02 -9.63
CA PRO A 214 7.93 -27.30 -9.20
C PRO A 214 9.15 -27.12 -8.29
N GLY A 215 9.38 -28.09 -7.42
CA GLY A 215 10.53 -28.12 -6.49
C GLY A 215 10.12 -27.86 -5.03
N PRO A 216 11.06 -28.06 -4.09
CA PRO A 216 10.79 -27.81 -2.68
C PRO A 216 10.71 -26.30 -2.40
N ALA A 217 9.93 -25.94 -1.40
CA ALA A 217 10.10 -24.72 -0.64
C ALA A 217 10.82 -25.06 0.67
N VAL A 218 11.54 -24.07 1.20
CA VAL A 218 12.32 -24.20 2.43
C VAL A 218 11.72 -23.27 3.47
N GLU A 219 11.33 -23.80 4.62
CA GLU A 219 10.89 -22.99 5.75
C GLU A 219 12.10 -22.60 6.58
N LEU A 220 12.18 -21.32 6.90
CA LEU A 220 13.17 -20.72 7.76
C LEU A 220 12.51 -20.22 9.04
N ARG A 221 13.18 -20.40 10.18
CA ARG A 221 12.91 -19.70 11.43
C ARG A 221 14.22 -19.17 11.98
N ASP A 222 14.22 -17.90 12.38
CA ASP A 222 15.41 -17.22 12.93
C ASP A 222 16.67 -17.38 12.07
N GLY A 223 16.50 -17.33 10.75
CA GLY A 223 17.60 -17.49 9.79
C GLY A 223 18.14 -18.91 9.65
N ARG A 224 17.43 -19.92 10.13
CA ARG A 224 17.81 -21.34 9.99
C ARG A 224 16.75 -22.15 9.28
N VAL A 225 17.18 -23.10 8.46
CA VAL A 225 16.30 -24.07 7.81
C VAL A 225 15.68 -24.99 8.86
N VAL A 226 14.34 -25.02 8.90
CA VAL A 226 13.59 -25.94 9.77
C VAL A 226 13.02 -27.12 9.01
N SER A 227 12.62 -26.91 7.76
CA SER A 227 12.04 -27.95 6.90
C SER A 227 12.23 -27.62 5.43
N ALA A 228 12.18 -28.66 4.59
CA ALA A 228 12.14 -28.53 3.14
C ALA A 228 11.10 -29.52 2.59
N GLY A 229 10.25 -29.09 1.68
CA GLY A 229 9.17 -29.92 1.15
C GLY A 229 8.29 -29.18 0.14
N PRO A 230 7.15 -29.74 -0.26
CA PRO A 230 6.22 -29.06 -1.15
C PRO A 230 5.78 -27.69 -0.59
N ALA A 231 5.69 -26.69 -1.46
CA ALA A 231 5.21 -25.36 -1.05
C ALA A 231 3.79 -25.43 -0.49
N PRO A 232 3.53 -24.89 0.73
CA PRO A 232 2.17 -24.78 1.23
C PRO A 232 1.37 -23.77 0.40
N ALA A 233 0.06 -23.98 0.30
CA ALA A 233 -0.85 -22.98 -0.27
C ALA A 233 -1.22 -21.88 0.74
N ALA A 234 -1.04 -22.16 2.04
CA ALA A 234 -1.38 -21.25 3.12
C ALA A 234 -0.28 -20.23 3.37
N ARG A 235 -0.66 -19.11 3.98
CA ARG A 235 0.29 -18.10 4.48
C ARG A 235 1.24 -18.73 5.52
N PRO A 236 2.53 -18.37 5.53
CA PRO A 236 3.46 -18.75 6.59
C PRO A 236 3.00 -18.27 7.99
N ALA A 237 3.23 -19.10 9.01
CA ALA A 237 2.98 -18.71 10.40
C ALA A 237 3.86 -17.51 10.83
N PRO A 238 3.45 -16.72 11.84
CA PRO A 238 4.32 -15.69 12.43
C PRO A 238 5.70 -16.25 12.80
N GLY A 239 6.76 -15.50 12.46
CA GLY A 239 8.15 -15.92 12.67
C GLY A 239 8.69 -16.93 11.63
N THR A 240 7.85 -17.42 10.71
CA THR A 240 8.28 -18.29 9.60
C THR A 240 8.47 -17.48 8.31
N THR A 241 9.57 -17.77 7.62
CA THR A 241 9.87 -17.29 6.27
C THR A 241 9.92 -18.49 5.32
N LEU A 242 9.12 -18.48 4.27
CA LEU A 242 9.14 -19.49 3.22
C LEU A 242 10.03 -19.01 2.07
N LEU A 243 11.16 -19.68 1.86
CA LEU A 243 12.07 -19.43 0.76
C LEU A 243 11.76 -20.36 -0.41
N THR A 244 11.70 -19.79 -1.60
CA THR A 244 11.47 -20.49 -2.87
C THR A 244 12.48 -20.05 -3.91
N ALA A 245 12.64 -20.84 -4.96
CA ALA A 245 13.57 -20.55 -6.02
C ALA A 245 13.06 -21.06 -7.36
N ARG A 246 13.32 -20.29 -8.41
CA ARG A 246 13.06 -20.67 -9.81
C ARG A 246 14.29 -20.46 -10.67
N GLY A 247 14.34 -21.19 -11.78
CA GLY A 247 15.53 -21.29 -12.63
C GLY A 247 16.52 -22.33 -12.09
N PRO A 248 17.34 -22.93 -12.97
CA PRO A 248 18.14 -24.11 -12.65
C PRO A 248 19.16 -23.86 -11.52
N GLY A 249 19.85 -22.73 -11.54
CA GLY A 249 20.85 -22.37 -10.52
C GLY A 249 20.25 -22.16 -9.12
N PRO A 250 19.30 -21.22 -8.95
CA PRO A 250 18.62 -21.00 -7.67
C PRO A 250 17.89 -22.25 -7.16
N ALA A 251 17.23 -23.02 -8.02
CA ALA A 251 16.53 -24.23 -7.63
C ALA A 251 17.50 -25.33 -7.12
N ALA A 252 18.63 -25.54 -7.79
CA ALA A 252 19.66 -26.46 -7.32
C ALA A 252 20.25 -26.03 -5.98
N ALA A 253 20.49 -24.72 -5.81
CA ALA A 253 20.99 -24.16 -4.55
C ALA A 253 19.98 -24.31 -3.40
N LEU A 254 18.68 -24.11 -3.66
CA LEU A 254 17.61 -24.33 -2.68
C LEU A 254 17.51 -25.81 -2.28
N ALA A 255 17.57 -26.73 -3.25
CA ALA A 255 17.50 -28.17 -3.00
C ALA A 255 18.72 -28.73 -2.24
N ALA A 256 19.84 -28.00 -2.23
CA ALA A 256 21.03 -28.36 -1.47
C ALA A 256 20.89 -28.04 0.03
N LEU A 257 19.94 -27.20 0.43
CA LEU A 257 19.74 -26.83 1.83
C LEU A 257 19.27 -28.03 2.67
N ARG A 258 19.66 -28.03 3.94
CA ARG A 258 19.34 -29.04 4.96
C ARG A 258 18.85 -28.38 6.24
N PRO A 259 18.01 -29.05 7.04
CA PRO A 259 17.67 -28.57 8.37
C PRO A 259 18.92 -28.21 9.19
N GLY A 260 18.90 -27.02 9.81
CA GLY A 260 20.02 -26.46 10.57
C GLY A 260 20.89 -25.46 9.80
N ASP A 261 20.86 -25.49 8.46
CA ASP A 261 21.62 -24.56 7.62
C ASP A 261 21.23 -23.11 7.89
N GLU A 262 22.25 -22.23 7.92
CA GLU A 262 22.04 -20.79 8.07
C GLU A 262 21.72 -20.15 6.73
N VAL A 263 20.61 -19.41 6.70
CA VAL A 263 20.16 -18.63 5.56
C VAL A 263 19.73 -17.25 6.03
N THR A 264 20.43 -16.22 5.58
CA THR A 264 20.06 -14.82 5.87
C THR A 264 19.29 -14.23 4.71
N VAL A 265 18.13 -13.64 5.00
CA VAL A 265 17.33 -12.92 4.00
C VAL A 265 17.28 -11.45 4.37
N THR A 266 17.54 -10.58 3.40
CA THR A 266 17.30 -9.14 3.52
C THR A 266 16.29 -8.69 2.46
N ALA A 267 15.41 -7.77 2.83
CA ALA A 267 14.46 -7.16 1.90
C ALA A 267 14.12 -5.74 2.37
N ARG A 268 14.33 -4.75 1.52
CA ARG A 268 14.12 -3.33 1.79
C ARG A 268 13.47 -2.65 0.58
N PRO A 269 12.64 -1.61 0.79
CA PRO A 269 12.14 -0.81 -0.31
C PRO A 269 13.28 0.00 -0.93
N LEU A 270 13.41 -0.05 -2.25
CA LEU A 270 14.42 0.70 -2.99
C LEU A 270 13.74 1.81 -3.81
N PRO A 271 13.68 3.06 -3.33
CA PRO A 271 13.18 4.17 -4.14
C PRO A 271 14.14 4.46 -5.29
N ALA A 272 13.60 4.74 -6.48
CA ALA A 272 14.39 5.17 -7.63
C ALA A 272 15.11 6.52 -7.40
N SER A 273 14.55 7.36 -6.51
CA SER A 273 15.16 8.61 -6.07
C SER A 273 14.65 9.01 -4.68
N GLY A 274 15.48 9.74 -3.94
CA GLY A 274 15.16 10.22 -2.59
C GLY A 274 15.20 9.14 -1.50
N PRO A 275 14.90 9.51 -0.24
CA PRO A 275 14.91 8.57 0.88
C PRO A 275 13.75 7.58 0.80
N ALA A 276 13.85 6.40 1.42
CA ALA A 276 12.73 5.45 1.48
C ALA A 276 11.50 6.04 2.21
N PRO A 277 10.27 5.74 1.77
CA PRO A 277 9.06 6.22 2.43
C PRO A 277 8.82 5.46 3.74
N VAL A 278 8.11 6.09 4.68
CA VAL A 278 7.60 5.39 5.88
C VAL A 278 6.37 4.56 5.54
N THR A 279 5.58 5.02 4.57
CA THR A 279 4.42 4.31 4.06
C THR A 279 4.31 4.52 2.57
N ALA A 280 3.98 3.47 1.83
CA ALA A 280 3.73 3.57 0.41
C ALA A 280 2.81 2.46 -0.06
N LEU A 281 2.10 2.74 -1.14
CA LEU A 281 1.35 1.76 -1.90
C LEU A 281 1.44 2.11 -3.38
N GLY A 282 1.39 1.10 -4.21
CA GLY A 282 1.35 1.19 -5.65
C GLY A 282 1.31 -0.18 -6.24
#